data_AF-A0AAD6R3T2-F1
#
_entry.id   AF-A0AAD6R3T2-F1
#
_cell.length_a   1.000
_cell.length_b   1.000
_cell.length_c   1.000
_cell.angle_alpha   90.00
_cell.angle_beta   90.00
_cell.angle_gamma   90.00
#
_symmetry.space_group_name_H-M   'P 1'
#
loop_
_entity.id
_entity.type
_entity.pdbx_description
1 polymer ?
#
loop_
_entity_poly.entity_id
_entity_poly.type
_entity_poly.pdbx_seq_one_letter_code
_entity_poly.pdbx_strand_id
1 'polypeptide(L)'
;MDFSALQARPSTAAYFPLHRTQLHPRMHSFSSPYPPQQQSTKSQKTHKLLALLATLLTIPFLFYLFSTARKIHHSSKFSNPNTRFFSVVIDSGRAGCRVRVYQLLGEGNLGFSNGQLPLVTGSMKVRPGLAGFAEDPDNAGGLIEGLVEFAKKRVPRRDWGNAGVQLMVRGEEMVGLEGKLKERILEACRKVLRGSGLAFKDEWARVIEEEERGVYSWVAVNYVHGTMGSEPHKTTGMVELGGNSLQITFASREAAQVQSSRRIKLAGVAYNLQAQSLPNFGQDIAWESLHEWHSSRDMNSSLVYRDGFVGNPCIPKGYEMTYNISDPKLLLSHGAGNFTACRLEVLALLKSRQEKCLSPPCNIVSPFFMELQSKPLSQNNVFYASEFFGLVPRVSLVELEAAGKHYCEDDWDKLKDQHHSIDDLDLLRYCFSSAYTVALLHDSLGVSMNDTRIGFANNTESIPFDWTLGALIFQSMLEPLESEINNLDEIVGDESVTYFSLFAVLLIALLAAFFVLQLRKPQLKTIYDLEKGRYIITRVPR
;
A
#
# COMPACT_ATOMS: atom_id res chain seq x y z
N MET A 1 -44.94 -47.58 -76.95
CA MET A 1 -45.40 -46.63 -75.91
C MET A 1 -45.18 -45.25 -76.49
N ASP A 2 -46.10 -44.73 -77.33
CA ASP A 2 -47.47 -44.30 -76.99
C ASP A 2 -47.45 -43.35 -75.79
N PHE A 3 -47.99 -42.14 -75.83
CA PHE A 3 -48.65 -41.32 -76.84
C PHE A 3 -48.28 -39.88 -76.41
N SER A 4 -47.72 -39.05 -77.30
CA SER A 4 -48.49 -38.08 -78.09
C SER A 4 -48.91 -36.88 -77.25
N ALA A 5 -48.24 -35.74 -77.39
CA ALA A 5 -48.40 -34.80 -78.50
C ALA A 5 -49.58 -33.85 -78.27
N LEU A 6 -49.27 -32.57 -78.36
CA LEU A 6 -49.88 -31.60 -79.28
C LEU A 6 -48.99 -30.34 -79.19
N GLN A 7 -47.99 -30.21 -80.07
CA GLN A 7 -48.02 -29.51 -81.37
C GLN A 7 -48.26 -28.00 -81.22
N ALA A 8 -47.26 -27.15 -81.55
CA ALA A 8 -46.83 -26.74 -82.90
C ALA A 8 -47.86 -25.79 -83.55
N ARG A 9 -47.52 -24.61 -84.06
CA ARG A 9 -46.54 -24.38 -85.14
C ARG A 9 -46.24 -22.87 -85.30
N PRO A 10 -45.04 -22.52 -85.82
CA PRO A 10 -44.67 -21.18 -86.26
C PRO A 10 -44.81 -21.00 -87.79
N SER A 11 -44.86 -19.75 -88.24
CA SER A 11 -44.66 -19.31 -89.63
C SER A 11 -44.45 -17.78 -89.59
N THR A 12 -43.45 -17.16 -90.21
CA THR A 12 -42.72 -17.48 -91.43
C THR A 12 -41.44 -16.65 -91.50
N ALA A 13 -40.39 -17.24 -92.02
CA ALA A 13 -39.16 -16.59 -92.46
C ALA A 13 -39.40 -15.72 -93.71
N ALA A 14 -38.66 -14.62 -93.84
CA ALA A 14 -38.12 -14.18 -95.13
C ALA A 14 -36.94 -13.22 -94.91
N TYR A 15 -35.97 -13.38 -95.79
CA TYR A 15 -34.60 -12.89 -95.78
C TYR A 15 -34.48 -11.58 -96.60
N PHE A 16 -33.60 -10.67 -96.16
CA PHE A 16 -32.91 -9.51 -96.80
C PHE A 16 -33.35 -9.01 -98.21
N PRO A 17 -33.33 -7.67 -98.51
CA PRO A 17 -32.07 -6.91 -98.54
C PRO A 17 -32.10 -5.39 -98.19
N LEU A 18 -30.89 -4.81 -98.15
CA LEU A 18 -30.58 -3.38 -97.98
C LEU A 18 -31.20 -2.50 -99.08
N HIS A 19 -31.81 -1.39 -98.66
CA HIS A 19 -31.91 -0.20 -99.50
C HIS A 19 -31.32 1.04 -98.81
N ARG A 20 -30.47 1.69 -99.60
CA ARG A 20 -29.73 2.93 -99.41
C ARG A 20 -30.66 4.14 -99.61
N THR A 21 -30.20 5.31 -99.13
CA THR A 21 -30.76 6.68 -99.26
C THR A 21 -31.75 7.04 -98.15
N GLN A 22 -31.68 8.17 -97.45
CA GLN A 22 -31.27 9.53 -97.85
C GLN A 22 -30.58 10.29 -96.70
N LEU A 23 -29.69 11.20 -97.10
CA LEU A 23 -29.07 12.22 -96.25
C LEU A 23 -30.13 13.12 -95.60
N HIS A 24 -29.95 13.44 -94.31
CA HIS A 24 -30.60 14.61 -93.68
C HIS A 24 -29.57 15.72 -93.40
N PRO A 25 -29.97 17.00 -93.47
CA PRO A 25 -29.06 18.11 -93.69
C PRO A 25 -28.32 18.55 -92.44
N ARG A 26 -27.14 19.13 -92.66
CA ARG A 26 -26.34 19.93 -91.74
C ARG A 26 -27.25 20.82 -90.87
N MET A 27 -27.24 20.59 -89.55
CA MET A 27 -27.69 21.60 -88.60
C MET A 27 -26.70 22.76 -88.65
N HIS A 28 -27.12 23.84 -89.31
CA HIS A 28 -26.51 25.14 -89.13
C HIS A 28 -26.67 25.56 -87.67
N SER A 29 -25.54 25.78 -87.01
CA SER A 29 -25.44 26.44 -85.72
C SER A 29 -25.99 27.86 -85.83
N PHE A 30 -27.24 28.07 -85.40
CA PHE A 30 -27.70 29.41 -85.09
C PHE A 30 -27.24 29.74 -83.66
N SER A 31 -26.27 30.64 -83.59
CA SER A 31 -25.87 31.36 -82.39
C SER A 31 -27.08 32.10 -81.81
N SER A 32 -27.48 31.71 -80.60
CA SER A 32 -28.48 32.46 -79.83
C SER A 32 -27.89 33.80 -79.37
N PRO A 33 -28.59 34.93 -79.54
CA PRO A 33 -28.16 36.22 -79.02
C PRO A 33 -28.67 36.37 -77.57
N TYR A 34 -28.16 35.55 -76.66
CA TYR A 34 -28.31 35.78 -75.22
C TYR A 34 -26.98 35.50 -74.52
N PRO A 35 -26.48 36.41 -73.66
CA PRO A 35 -25.30 36.14 -72.88
C PRO A 35 -25.58 34.96 -71.94
N PRO A 36 -24.64 34.00 -71.76
CA PRO A 36 -24.83 32.94 -70.77
C PRO A 36 -24.95 33.58 -69.38
N GLN A 37 -26.10 33.36 -68.75
CA GLN A 37 -26.35 33.71 -67.35
C GLN A 37 -25.24 33.15 -66.46
N GLN A 38 -24.52 34.04 -65.79
CA GLN A 38 -23.43 33.76 -64.82
C GLN A 38 -23.86 33.04 -63.52
N GLN A 39 -24.99 32.33 -63.47
CA GLN A 39 -25.57 31.86 -62.20
C GLN A 39 -25.19 30.44 -61.74
N SER A 40 -24.39 29.65 -62.47
CA SER A 40 -23.99 28.30 -62.01
C SER A 40 -22.68 28.24 -61.21
N THR A 41 -21.83 29.28 -61.24
CA THR A 41 -20.51 29.25 -60.60
C THR A 41 -20.55 29.55 -59.10
N LYS A 42 -21.54 30.32 -58.62
CA LYS A 42 -21.68 30.66 -57.19
C LYS A 42 -22.04 29.45 -56.32
N SER A 43 -22.98 28.62 -56.77
CA SER A 43 -23.43 27.43 -56.02
C SER A 43 -22.36 26.33 -55.93
N GLN A 44 -21.62 26.07 -57.01
CA GLN A 44 -20.50 25.13 -56.98
C GLN A 44 -19.35 25.62 -56.09
N LYS A 45 -19.04 26.93 -56.08
CA LYS A 45 -18.04 27.51 -55.17
C LYS A 45 -18.45 27.38 -53.70
N THR A 46 -19.73 27.59 -53.37
CA THR A 46 -20.23 27.42 -52.00
C THR A 46 -20.18 25.97 -51.52
N HIS A 47 -20.50 24.98 -52.38
CA HIS A 47 -20.37 23.57 -52.01
C HIS A 47 -18.92 23.13 -51.81
N LYS A 48 -17.99 23.61 -52.66
CA LYS A 48 -16.56 23.35 -52.49
C LYS A 48 -16.01 23.99 -51.22
N LEU A 49 -16.41 25.23 -50.91
CA LEU A 49 -16.01 25.93 -49.69
C LEU A 49 -16.52 25.22 -48.43
N LEU A 50 -17.78 24.76 -48.45
CA LEU A 50 -18.38 24.07 -47.30
C LEU A 50 -17.77 22.68 -47.07
N ALA A 51 -17.45 21.95 -48.15
CA ALA A 51 -16.70 20.70 -48.07
C ALA A 51 -15.28 20.92 -47.51
N LEU A 52 -14.61 22.00 -47.92
CA LEU A 52 -13.27 22.35 -47.46
C LEU A 52 -13.26 22.75 -45.97
N LEU A 53 -14.27 23.51 -45.54
CA LEU A 53 -14.51 23.82 -44.11
C LEU A 53 -14.82 22.58 -43.28
N ALA A 54 -15.63 21.66 -43.80
CA ALA A 54 -15.91 20.38 -43.12
C ALA A 54 -14.63 19.54 -42.97
N THR A 55 -13.81 19.43 -44.01
CA THR A 55 -12.52 18.72 -43.93
C THR A 55 -11.56 19.36 -42.93
N LEU A 56 -11.52 20.70 -42.89
CA LEU A 56 -10.65 21.46 -41.97
C LEU A 56 -11.02 21.25 -40.50
N LEU A 57 -12.28 20.94 -40.19
CA LEU A 57 -12.75 20.65 -38.83
C LEU A 57 -12.64 19.16 -38.45
N THR A 58 -12.74 18.25 -39.43
CA THR A 58 -12.66 16.80 -39.16
C THR A 58 -11.26 16.33 -38.73
N ILE A 59 -10.20 16.86 -39.33
CA ILE A 59 -8.83 16.42 -39.04
C ILE A 59 -8.41 16.78 -37.60
N PRO A 60 -8.59 18.03 -37.11
CA PRO A 60 -8.34 18.37 -35.71
C PRO A 60 -9.21 17.57 -34.74
N PHE A 61 -10.47 17.32 -35.08
CA PHE A 61 -11.39 16.54 -34.24
C PHE A 61 -10.95 15.07 -34.10
N LEU A 62 -10.53 14.43 -35.21
CA LEU A 62 -9.99 13.08 -35.19
C LEU A 62 -8.66 13.00 -34.43
N PHE A 63 -7.78 14.00 -34.61
CA PHE A 63 -6.55 14.10 -33.83
C PHE A 63 -6.84 14.26 -32.33
N TYR A 64 -7.81 15.10 -31.97
CA TYR A 64 -8.25 15.29 -30.60
C TYR A 64 -8.83 13.99 -30.01
N LEU A 65 -9.73 13.32 -30.72
CA LEU A 65 -10.28 12.00 -30.33
C LEU A 65 -9.17 10.96 -30.14
N PHE A 66 -8.18 10.91 -31.03
CA PHE A 66 -7.07 9.99 -30.89
C PHE A 66 -6.18 10.34 -29.69
N SER A 67 -5.99 11.65 -29.42
CA SER A 67 -5.22 12.13 -28.27
C SER A 67 -5.92 11.82 -26.93
N THR A 68 -7.25 11.96 -26.86
CA THR A 68 -8.03 11.66 -25.67
C THR A 68 -8.16 10.16 -25.49
N ALA A 69 -8.40 9.38 -26.56
CA ALA A 69 -8.39 7.92 -26.50
C ALA A 69 -7.03 7.39 -26.03
N ARG A 70 -5.92 7.97 -26.51
CA ARG A 70 -4.57 7.62 -26.05
C ARG A 70 -4.33 7.98 -24.59
N LYS A 71 -4.81 9.14 -24.12
CA LYS A 71 -4.76 9.52 -22.70
C LYS A 71 -5.60 8.58 -21.82
N ILE A 72 -6.79 8.18 -22.27
CA ILE A 72 -7.67 7.24 -21.56
C ILE A 72 -7.03 5.83 -21.54
N HIS A 73 -6.45 5.38 -22.64
CA HIS A 73 -5.78 4.08 -22.71
C HIS A 73 -4.47 4.03 -21.89
N HIS A 74 -3.79 5.17 -21.71
CA HIS A 74 -2.67 5.29 -20.77
C HIS A 74 -3.11 5.66 -19.35
N SER A 75 -4.41 5.85 -19.10
CA SER A 75 -4.94 6.10 -17.76
C SER A 75 -4.82 4.82 -16.94
N SER A 76 -4.40 4.97 -15.69
CA SER A 76 -4.27 3.88 -14.72
C SER A 76 -5.55 3.07 -14.56
N LYS A 77 -6.73 3.68 -14.78
CA LYS A 77 -8.06 3.00 -14.71
C LYS A 77 -8.27 1.86 -15.71
N PHE A 78 -7.49 1.77 -16.80
CA PHE A 78 -7.59 0.69 -17.80
C PHE A 78 -6.33 -0.20 -17.87
N SER A 79 -5.44 -0.10 -16.88
CA SER A 79 -4.26 -0.95 -16.81
C SER A 79 -4.63 -2.43 -16.56
N ASN A 80 -3.80 -3.33 -17.12
CA ASN A 80 -3.98 -4.77 -17.06
C ASN A 80 -4.14 -5.25 -15.59
N PRO A 81 -5.14 -6.07 -15.23
CA PRO A 81 -5.44 -6.47 -13.84
C PRO A 81 -4.33 -7.27 -13.12
N ASN A 82 -3.20 -7.53 -13.79
CA ASN A 82 -2.04 -8.24 -13.25
C ASN A 82 -0.79 -7.34 -13.12
N THR A 83 -0.96 -6.03 -12.97
CA THR A 83 0.20 -5.12 -12.84
C THR A 83 0.85 -5.33 -11.46
N ARG A 84 2.15 -5.64 -11.48
CA ARG A 84 2.95 -5.85 -10.27
C ARG A 84 3.62 -4.55 -9.88
N PHE A 85 3.48 -4.16 -8.62
CA PHE A 85 4.19 -3.03 -8.02
C PHE A 85 5.21 -3.55 -7.02
N PHE A 86 6.37 -2.89 -6.96
CA PHE A 86 7.41 -3.21 -6.01
C PHE A 86 7.66 -2.03 -5.09
N SER A 87 7.92 -2.32 -3.82
CA SER A 87 8.34 -1.31 -2.85
C SER A 87 9.42 -1.88 -1.95
N VAL A 88 10.41 -1.06 -1.62
CA VAL A 88 11.58 -1.44 -0.84
C VAL A 88 11.59 -0.61 0.44
N VAL A 89 11.55 -1.28 1.58
CA VAL A 89 11.64 -0.62 2.89
C VAL A 89 12.89 -1.11 3.60
N ILE A 90 13.74 -0.16 3.98
CA ILE A 90 14.95 -0.38 4.78
C ILE A 90 14.66 0.15 6.18
N ASP A 91 14.72 -0.73 7.20
CA ASP A 91 14.64 -0.35 8.60
C ASP A 91 15.99 -0.49 9.31
N SER A 92 16.43 0.57 9.99
CA SER A 92 17.62 0.53 10.85
C SER A 92 17.21 0.61 12.31
N GLY A 93 17.72 -0.30 13.12
CA GLY A 93 17.65 -0.24 14.58
C GLY A 93 18.94 -0.76 15.23
N ARG A 94 19.00 -0.75 16.56
CA ARG A 94 20.18 -1.20 17.33
C ARG A 94 20.66 -2.60 16.96
N ALA A 95 19.74 -3.51 16.65
CA ALA A 95 20.06 -4.89 16.30
C ALA A 95 20.64 -5.07 14.89
N GLY A 96 20.71 -4.01 14.08
CA GLY A 96 21.16 -3.99 12.70
C GLY A 96 20.17 -3.32 11.75
N CYS A 97 20.56 -3.21 10.48
CA CYS A 97 19.76 -2.66 9.41
C CYS A 97 19.21 -3.78 8.51
N ARG A 98 17.95 -3.69 8.10
CA ARG A 98 17.26 -4.74 7.34
C ARG A 98 16.50 -4.13 6.16
N VAL A 99 16.64 -4.75 4.99
CA VAL A 99 15.84 -4.43 3.79
C VAL A 99 14.76 -5.48 3.59
N ARG A 100 13.56 -5.03 3.20
CA ARG A 100 12.45 -5.87 2.72
C ARG A 100 11.98 -5.40 1.35
N VAL A 101 11.73 -6.35 0.46
CA VAL A 101 11.19 -6.09 -0.88
C VAL A 101 9.76 -6.63 -0.96
N TYR A 102 8.81 -5.72 -1.02
CA TYR A 102 7.39 -5.99 -1.15
C TYR A 102 6.99 -6.04 -2.62
N GLN A 103 6.18 -7.03 -2.97
CA GLN A 103 5.50 -7.13 -4.25
C GLN A 103 3.98 -7.07 -4.02
N LEU A 104 3.33 -6.16 -4.72
CA LEU A 104 1.89 -5.95 -4.67
C LEU A 104 1.29 -6.26 -6.05
N LEU A 105 0.09 -6.85 -6.04
CA LEU A 105 -0.74 -6.99 -7.22
C LEU A 105 -1.82 -5.91 -7.16
N GLY A 106 -1.93 -5.11 -8.22
CA GLY A 106 -2.93 -4.03 -8.27
C GLY A 106 -3.68 -4.00 -9.59
N GLU A 107 -4.97 -3.66 -9.48
CA GLU A 107 -5.77 -3.12 -10.59
C GLU A 107 -5.65 -1.60 -10.52
N GLY A 108 -5.30 -0.94 -11.64
CA GLY A 108 -4.63 0.35 -11.61
C GLY A 108 -5.27 1.48 -10.82
N ASN A 109 -4.36 2.34 -10.34
CA ASN A 109 -4.35 3.09 -9.09
C ASN A 109 -3.97 2.21 -7.89
N LEU A 110 -3.16 2.75 -6.97
CA LEU A 110 -2.74 2.12 -5.71
C LEU A 110 -3.94 1.93 -4.75
N GLY A 111 -5.05 1.41 -5.25
CA GLY A 111 -6.15 0.92 -4.47
C GLY A 111 -5.82 -0.48 -4.04
N PHE A 112 -5.43 -0.64 -2.78
CA PHE A 112 -5.48 -1.93 -2.09
C PHE A 112 -6.96 -2.30 -1.90
N SER A 113 -7.71 -2.46 -2.99
CA SER A 113 -9.17 -2.55 -2.96
C SER A 113 -9.68 -3.97 -2.68
N ASN A 114 -8.82 -5.00 -2.64
CA ASN A 114 -9.26 -6.39 -2.51
C ASN A 114 -8.64 -7.17 -1.34
N GLY A 115 -8.09 -6.51 -0.32
CA GLY A 115 -7.53 -7.19 0.86
C GLY A 115 -6.36 -8.14 0.55
N GLN A 116 -5.71 -7.96 -0.61
CA GLN A 116 -4.64 -8.83 -1.07
C GLN A 116 -3.32 -8.42 -0.42
N LEU A 117 -2.82 -9.28 0.47
CA LEU A 117 -1.61 -9.02 1.25
C LEU A 117 -0.37 -8.88 0.34
N PRO A 118 0.47 -7.85 0.55
CA PRO A 118 1.77 -7.75 -0.10
C PRO A 118 2.62 -9.00 0.15
N LEU A 119 3.21 -9.54 -0.92
CA LEU A 119 4.15 -10.65 -0.83
C LEU A 119 5.56 -10.10 -0.55
N VAL A 120 6.24 -10.64 0.45
CA VAL A 120 7.69 -10.38 0.61
C VAL A 120 8.47 -11.28 -0.32
N THR A 121 9.18 -10.67 -1.26
CA THR A 121 10.01 -11.37 -2.25
C THR A 121 11.48 -11.48 -1.84
N GLY A 122 11.88 -10.77 -0.79
CA GLY A 122 13.20 -10.86 -0.21
C GLY A 122 13.37 -10.03 1.05
N SER A 123 14.16 -10.56 1.98
CA SER A 123 14.58 -9.89 3.21
C SER A 123 16.07 -10.15 3.46
N MET A 124 16.81 -9.14 3.87
CA MET A 124 18.22 -9.26 4.25
C MET A 124 18.52 -8.32 5.41
N LYS A 125 19.26 -8.81 6.41
CA LYS A 125 19.70 -8.03 7.58
C LYS A 125 21.23 -7.99 7.64
N VAL A 126 21.77 -6.84 7.99
CA VAL A 126 23.20 -6.57 8.19
C VAL A 126 23.45 -5.91 9.54
N ARG A 127 24.68 -6.00 10.03
CA ARG A 127 25.17 -5.33 11.25
C ARG A 127 26.44 -4.55 10.93
N PRO A 128 26.74 -3.44 11.63
CA PRO A 128 25.95 -2.81 12.69
C PRO A 128 24.70 -2.08 12.15
N GLY A 129 23.93 -1.44 13.03
CA GLY A 129 22.95 -0.41 12.62
C GLY A 129 23.65 0.90 12.21
N LEU A 130 22.91 1.86 11.69
CA LEU A 130 23.42 3.18 11.27
C LEU A 130 24.05 4.00 12.39
N ALA A 131 23.62 3.87 13.65
CA ALA A 131 24.31 4.55 14.76
C ALA A 131 25.73 4.03 15.01
N GLY A 132 26.05 2.81 14.54
CA GLY A 132 27.41 2.27 14.56
C GLY A 132 28.41 3.04 13.69
N PHE A 133 27.94 3.96 12.85
CA PHE A 133 28.76 4.83 12.00
C PHE A 133 28.96 6.23 12.61
N ALA A 134 28.73 6.39 13.91
CA ALA A 134 28.93 7.68 14.59
C ALA A 134 30.37 8.21 14.46
N GLU A 135 31.38 7.32 14.45
CA GLU A 135 32.78 7.69 14.28
C GLU A 135 33.17 7.93 12.81
N ASP A 136 32.42 7.34 11.87
CA ASP A 136 32.66 7.45 10.43
C ASP A 136 31.34 7.55 9.63
N PRO A 137 30.67 8.72 9.67
CA PRO A 137 29.34 8.91 9.09
C PRO A 137 29.28 8.72 7.58
N ASP A 138 30.37 9.05 6.89
CA ASP A 138 30.42 9.08 5.43
C ASP A 138 30.41 7.64 4.86
N ASN A 139 30.82 6.64 5.66
CA ASN A 139 30.79 5.23 5.31
C ASN A 139 29.43 4.55 5.52
N ALA A 140 28.46 5.20 6.18
CA ALA A 140 27.11 4.66 6.36
C ALA A 140 26.43 4.32 5.02
N GLY A 141 26.74 5.09 3.97
CA GLY A 141 26.24 4.84 2.61
C GLY A 141 26.63 3.47 2.06
N GLY A 142 27.82 2.97 2.35
CA GLY A 142 28.29 1.67 1.86
C GLY A 142 27.44 0.50 2.39
N LEU A 143 26.93 0.60 3.61
CA LEU A 143 25.98 -0.37 4.16
C LEU A 143 24.66 -0.36 3.38
N ILE A 144 24.13 0.83 3.09
CA ILE A 144 22.88 1.00 2.33
C ILE A 144 23.04 0.50 0.90
N GLU A 145 24.20 0.70 0.28
CA GLU A 145 24.49 0.22 -1.07
C GLU A 145 24.34 -1.30 -1.17
N GLY A 146 24.88 -2.05 -0.21
CA GLY A 146 24.73 -3.51 -0.16
C GLY A 146 23.27 -3.96 -0.06
N LEU A 147 22.45 -3.26 0.73
CA LEU A 147 21.02 -3.54 0.88
C LEU A 147 20.21 -3.19 -0.38
N VAL A 148 20.55 -2.08 -1.03
CA VAL A 148 19.95 -1.65 -2.30
C VAL A 148 20.27 -2.64 -3.42
N GLU A 149 21.52 -3.11 -3.51
CA GLU A 149 21.91 -4.12 -4.50
C GLU A 149 21.23 -5.47 -4.26
N PHE A 150 21.02 -5.85 -3.00
CA PHE A 150 20.17 -7.00 -2.69
C PHE A 150 18.74 -6.80 -3.21
N ALA A 151 18.14 -5.63 -2.98
CA ALA A 151 16.78 -5.32 -3.41
C ALA A 151 16.63 -5.29 -4.93
N LYS A 152 17.58 -4.68 -5.64
CA LYS A 152 17.61 -4.61 -7.11
C LYS A 152 17.71 -5.98 -7.79
N LYS A 153 18.25 -7.00 -7.11
CA LYS A 153 18.23 -8.40 -7.58
C LYS A 153 16.84 -9.03 -7.50
N ARG A 154 15.93 -8.51 -6.67
CA ARG A 154 14.53 -8.97 -6.54
C ARG A 154 13.55 -8.15 -7.39
N VAL A 155 13.83 -6.86 -7.56
CA VAL A 155 12.99 -5.96 -8.38
C VAL A 155 13.40 -6.06 -9.85
N PRO A 156 12.49 -6.39 -10.79
CA PRO A 156 12.80 -6.42 -12.21
C PRO A 156 13.32 -5.06 -12.70
N ARG A 157 14.33 -5.08 -13.57
CA ARG A 157 15.02 -3.86 -14.04
C ARG A 157 14.09 -2.81 -14.67
N ARG A 158 13.02 -3.26 -15.34
CA ARG A 158 12.01 -2.38 -15.94
C ARG A 158 11.19 -1.59 -14.91
N ASP A 159 11.14 -2.09 -13.68
CA ASP A 159 10.31 -1.55 -12.60
C ASP A 159 11.13 -0.69 -11.63
N TRP A 160 12.46 -0.57 -11.79
CA TRP A 160 13.33 0.20 -10.88
C TRP A 160 12.86 1.65 -10.71
N GLY A 161 12.61 2.37 -11.81
CA GLY A 161 12.19 3.77 -11.74
C GLY A 161 10.80 4.01 -11.12
N ASN A 162 10.00 2.94 -10.93
CA ASN A 162 8.69 3.00 -10.30
C ASN A 162 8.69 2.42 -8.88
N ALA A 163 9.68 1.58 -8.56
CA ALA A 163 9.79 0.92 -7.27
C ALA A 163 10.34 1.91 -6.23
N GLY A 164 9.48 2.32 -5.29
CA GLY A 164 9.87 3.21 -4.19
C GLY A 164 10.88 2.54 -3.26
N VAL A 165 11.90 3.28 -2.82
CA VAL A 165 12.81 2.85 -1.74
C VAL A 165 12.75 3.82 -0.58
N GLN A 166 12.68 3.31 0.65
CA GLN A 166 12.55 4.10 1.87
C GLN A 166 13.55 3.64 2.91
N LEU A 167 14.06 4.59 3.70
CA LEU A 167 14.93 4.31 4.83
C LEU A 167 14.31 4.92 6.10
N MET A 168 13.88 4.06 7.01
CA MET A 168 13.28 4.43 8.28
C MET A 168 14.22 4.02 9.41
N VAL A 169 14.84 5.01 10.04
CA VAL A 169 15.75 4.82 11.16
C VAL A 169 14.97 4.96 12.46
N ARG A 170 15.03 3.97 13.34
CA ARG A 170 14.27 4.04 14.59
C ARG A 170 14.92 5.03 15.57
N GLY A 171 14.09 5.86 16.21
CA GLY A 171 14.55 6.97 17.04
C GLY A 171 15.50 6.55 18.17
N GLU A 172 15.23 5.44 18.83
CA GLU A 172 15.99 4.85 19.94
C GLU A 172 17.42 4.44 19.58
N GLU A 173 17.66 4.16 18.30
CA GLU A 173 18.99 3.89 17.76
C GLU A 173 19.85 5.16 17.74
N MET A 174 19.24 6.30 17.39
CA MET A 174 19.94 7.57 17.20
C MET A 174 19.98 8.42 18.48
N VAL A 175 19.56 7.89 19.63
CA VAL A 175 19.62 8.60 20.92
C VAL A 175 21.07 8.80 21.33
N GLY A 176 21.40 10.00 21.82
CA GLY A 176 22.75 10.36 22.27
C GLY A 176 23.67 10.92 21.17
N LEU A 177 23.29 10.82 19.89
CA LEU A 177 24.01 11.47 18.80
C LEU A 177 23.59 12.94 18.63
N GLU A 178 24.53 13.80 18.27
CA GLU A 178 24.23 15.20 17.94
C GLU A 178 23.42 15.31 16.64
N GLY A 179 22.54 16.31 16.53
CA GLY A 179 21.70 16.51 15.34
C GLY A 179 22.49 16.63 14.03
N LYS A 180 23.64 17.31 14.05
CA LYS A 180 24.54 17.41 12.87
C LYS A 180 25.11 16.06 12.46
N LEU A 181 25.43 15.21 13.43
CA LEU A 181 25.98 13.87 13.17
C LEU A 181 24.92 12.96 12.58
N LYS A 182 23.69 12.96 13.14
CA LYS A 182 22.54 12.22 12.58
C LYS A 182 22.29 12.60 11.14
N GLU A 183 22.29 13.90 10.85
CA GLU A 183 22.04 14.40 9.51
C GLU A 183 23.15 14.02 8.52
N ARG A 184 24.43 14.03 8.95
CA ARG A 184 25.53 13.52 8.11
C ARG A 184 25.37 12.04 7.75
N ILE A 185 25.01 11.21 8.73
CA ILE A 185 24.76 9.77 8.51
C ILE A 185 23.60 9.59 7.51
N LEU A 186 22.48 10.29 7.73
CA LEU A 186 21.32 10.21 6.83
C LEU A 186 21.64 10.71 5.43
N GLU A 187 22.39 11.81 5.28
CA GLU A 187 22.77 12.34 3.98
C GLU A 187 23.69 11.40 3.20
N ALA A 188 24.63 10.72 3.87
CA ALA A 188 25.44 9.67 3.25
C ALA A 188 24.55 8.53 2.69
N CYS A 189 23.50 8.16 3.43
CA CYS A 189 22.50 7.19 2.96
C CYS A 189 21.66 7.73 1.79
N ARG A 190 21.18 8.98 1.87
CA ARG A 190 20.39 9.64 0.81
C ARG A 190 21.16 9.70 -0.50
N LYS A 191 22.46 10.00 -0.46
CA LYS A 191 23.32 10.03 -1.64
C LYS A 191 23.30 8.69 -2.40
N VAL A 192 23.35 7.57 -1.70
CA VAL A 192 23.26 6.23 -2.29
C VAL A 192 21.85 5.96 -2.83
N LEU A 193 20.81 6.30 -2.07
CA LEU A 193 19.42 6.09 -2.48
C LEU A 193 19.07 6.89 -3.75
N ARG A 194 19.50 8.16 -3.86
CA ARG A 194 19.36 8.99 -5.06
C ARG A 194 20.03 8.36 -6.28
N GLY A 195 21.20 7.74 -6.10
CA GLY A 195 21.97 7.10 -7.17
C GLY A 195 21.54 5.68 -7.53
N SER A 196 20.60 5.08 -6.77
CA SER A 196 20.26 3.66 -6.89
C SER A 196 19.53 3.26 -8.18
N GLY A 197 18.81 4.21 -8.78
CA GLY A 197 17.86 4.00 -9.86
C GLY A 197 16.46 3.56 -9.40
N LEU A 198 16.26 3.33 -8.11
CA LEU A 198 14.94 3.16 -7.49
C LEU A 198 14.28 4.53 -7.29
N ALA A 199 12.94 4.58 -7.26
CA ALA A 199 12.23 5.82 -6.98
C ALA A 199 12.50 6.25 -5.53
N PHE A 200 13.04 7.46 -5.35
CA PHE A 200 13.45 7.96 -4.04
C PHE A 200 13.20 9.47 -3.90
N LYS A 201 12.85 9.89 -2.69
CA LYS A 201 12.79 11.29 -2.27
C LYS A 201 13.52 11.45 -0.94
N ASP A 202 14.20 12.57 -0.74
CA ASP A 202 14.99 12.80 0.47
C ASP A 202 14.21 12.65 1.77
N GLU A 203 12.94 13.06 1.75
CA GLU A 203 11.99 12.92 2.86
C GLU A 203 11.67 11.45 3.23
N TRP A 204 11.97 10.48 2.36
CA TRP A 204 11.76 9.04 2.61
C TRP A 204 12.93 8.40 3.35
N ALA A 205 14.03 9.11 3.55
CA ALA A 205 15.14 8.69 4.40
C ALA A 205 15.18 9.58 5.66
N ARG A 206 14.64 9.07 6.76
CA ARG A 206 14.45 9.85 7.99
C ARG A 206 14.46 8.99 9.24
N VAL A 207 14.66 9.67 10.37
CA VAL A 207 14.36 9.09 11.68
C VAL A 207 12.85 9.09 11.89
N ILE A 208 12.31 7.97 12.35
CA ILE A 208 10.90 7.83 12.73
C ILE A 208 10.75 7.94 14.25
N GLU A 209 9.67 8.59 14.68
CA GLU A 209 9.29 8.65 16.09
C GLU A 209 8.68 7.30 16.53
N GLU A 210 8.76 6.99 17.82
CA GLU A 210 8.25 5.72 18.35
C GLU A 210 6.73 5.63 18.23
N GLU A 211 6.02 6.74 18.45
CA GLU A 211 4.58 6.87 18.32
C GLU A 211 4.16 6.64 16.86
N GLU A 212 4.93 7.16 15.91
CA GLU A 212 4.70 6.93 14.49
C GLU A 212 4.89 5.46 14.12
N ARG A 213 5.91 4.79 14.69
CA ARG A 213 6.08 3.34 14.51
C ARG A 213 4.88 2.57 15.07
N GLY A 214 4.36 2.96 16.23
CA GLY A 214 3.14 2.38 16.81
C GLY A 214 1.92 2.52 15.88
N VAL A 215 1.75 3.69 15.25
CA VAL A 215 0.73 3.91 14.21
C VAL A 215 0.93 2.93 13.05
N TYR A 216 2.15 2.77 12.53
CA TYR A 216 2.41 1.81 11.47
C TYR A 216 2.10 0.37 11.89
N SER A 217 2.47 -0.05 13.11
CA SER A 217 2.10 -1.37 13.63
C SER A 217 0.57 -1.55 13.66
N TRP A 218 -0.18 -0.54 14.10
CA TRP A 218 -1.65 -0.58 14.10
C TRP A 218 -2.23 -0.68 12.68
N VAL A 219 -1.65 0.02 11.71
CA VAL A 219 -2.04 -0.05 10.29
C VAL A 219 -1.81 -1.46 9.75
N ALA A 220 -0.65 -2.06 10.01
CA ALA A 220 -0.34 -3.42 9.57
C ALA A 220 -1.37 -4.43 10.12
N VAL A 221 -1.65 -4.37 11.42
CA VAL A 221 -2.65 -5.22 12.09
C VAL A 221 -4.01 -5.10 11.42
N ASN A 222 -4.53 -3.88 11.30
CA ASN A 222 -5.88 -3.66 10.81
C ASN A 222 -6.02 -3.93 9.32
N TYR A 223 -4.93 -3.79 8.57
CA TYR A 223 -4.88 -4.21 7.18
C TYR A 223 -4.98 -5.74 7.07
N VAL A 224 -4.13 -6.47 7.80
CA VAL A 224 -4.11 -7.94 7.76
C VAL A 224 -5.43 -8.54 8.26
N HIS A 225 -6.04 -7.94 9.28
CA HIS A 225 -7.35 -8.37 9.78
C HIS A 225 -8.53 -7.92 8.92
N GLY A 226 -8.32 -7.12 7.88
CA GLY A 226 -9.39 -6.56 7.04
C GLY A 226 -10.35 -5.63 7.79
N THR A 227 -9.89 -5.02 8.88
CA THR A 227 -10.65 -4.08 9.73
C THR A 227 -10.37 -2.63 9.39
N MET A 228 -9.41 -2.36 8.51
CA MET A 228 -9.17 -1.03 7.94
C MET A 228 -10.39 -0.53 7.15
N GLY A 229 -10.73 0.75 7.28
CA GLY A 229 -11.94 1.33 6.69
C GLY A 229 -13.23 1.02 7.46
N SER A 230 -13.17 0.24 8.56
CA SER A 230 -14.31 0.05 9.46
C SER A 230 -14.37 1.12 10.55
N GLU A 231 -15.49 1.21 11.28
CA GLU A 231 -15.65 2.14 12.40
C GLU A 231 -14.55 1.92 13.46
N PRO A 232 -14.07 2.98 14.17
CA PRO A 232 -12.95 2.87 15.12
C PRO A 232 -13.05 1.70 16.12
N HIS A 233 -14.24 1.42 16.66
CA HIS A 233 -14.44 0.32 17.61
C HIS A 233 -14.33 -1.08 16.96
N LYS A 234 -14.46 -1.20 15.64
CA LYS A 234 -14.27 -2.46 14.90
C LYS A 234 -12.80 -2.70 14.54
N THR A 235 -11.89 -1.80 14.93
CA THR A 235 -10.45 -1.96 14.72
C THR A 235 -9.81 -2.71 15.89
N THR A 236 -8.68 -3.36 15.61
CA THR A 236 -7.88 -4.14 16.55
C THR A 236 -6.81 -3.23 17.14
N GLY A 237 -6.67 -3.23 18.47
CA GLY A 237 -5.60 -2.52 19.16
C GLY A 237 -4.26 -3.24 19.00
N MET A 238 -3.16 -2.50 19.13
CA MET A 238 -1.81 -3.03 18.99
C MET A 238 -0.99 -2.76 20.25
N VAL A 239 -0.34 -3.78 20.79
CA VAL A 239 0.60 -3.69 21.90
C VAL A 239 1.90 -4.34 21.51
N GLU A 240 2.85 -3.57 20.99
CA GLU A 240 4.14 -4.09 20.56
C GLU A 240 5.14 -4.04 21.72
N LEU A 241 5.45 -5.21 22.30
CA LEU A 241 6.55 -5.34 23.24
C LEU A 241 7.84 -5.55 22.45
N GLY A 242 8.80 -4.64 22.59
CA GLY A 242 10.15 -4.75 22.05
C GLY A 242 11.18 -5.13 23.10
N GLY A 243 12.47 -5.09 22.74
CA GLY A 243 13.58 -5.32 23.67
C GLY A 243 13.78 -4.16 24.67
N ASN A 244 13.61 -2.93 24.20
CA ASN A 244 13.87 -1.72 24.99
C ASN A 244 12.59 -0.99 25.45
N SER A 245 11.52 -1.07 24.69
CA SER A 245 10.29 -0.29 24.93
C SER A 245 9.03 -1.11 24.67
N LEU A 246 7.90 -0.57 25.12
CA LEU A 246 6.56 -1.05 24.85
C LEU A 246 5.79 0.02 24.08
N GLN A 247 5.15 -0.34 22.97
CA GLN A 247 4.28 0.56 22.21
C GLN A 247 2.83 0.10 22.32
N ILE A 248 1.93 1.04 22.53
CA ILE A 248 0.50 0.81 22.61
C ILE A 248 -0.17 1.73 21.60
N THR A 249 -1.01 1.20 20.72
CA THR A 249 -1.72 2.00 19.72
C THR A 249 -3.13 1.47 19.46
N PHE A 250 -4.13 2.35 19.50
CA PHE A 250 -5.53 1.99 19.23
C PHE A 250 -6.34 3.19 18.75
N ALA A 251 -7.47 2.93 18.10
CA ALA A 251 -8.41 3.97 17.70
C ALA A 251 -9.39 4.30 18.84
N SER A 252 -9.44 5.58 19.22
CA SER A 252 -10.34 6.10 20.26
C SER A 252 -11.66 6.61 19.65
N ARG A 253 -12.77 6.48 20.41
CA ARG A 253 -14.07 7.06 20.04
C ARG A 253 -14.09 8.57 20.26
N GLU A 254 -13.54 9.00 21.38
CA GLU A 254 -13.48 10.41 21.76
C GLU A 254 -12.22 11.06 21.16
N ALA A 255 -12.35 12.33 20.75
CA ALA A 255 -11.23 13.20 20.44
C ALA A 255 -10.52 13.52 21.76
N ALA A 256 -9.68 12.59 22.24
CA ALA A 256 -9.00 12.75 23.51
C ALA A 256 -8.13 14.02 23.48
N GLN A 257 -8.29 14.89 24.49
CA GLN A 257 -7.44 16.07 24.75
C GLN A 257 -6.00 15.69 25.19
N VAL A 258 -5.53 14.51 24.83
CA VAL A 258 -4.23 13.97 25.24
C VAL A 258 -3.21 14.28 24.15
N GLN A 259 -2.03 14.75 24.56
CA GLN A 259 -0.92 15.17 23.68
C GLN A 259 -0.46 14.09 22.69
N SER A 260 -0.74 12.81 22.96
CA SER A 260 -0.33 11.65 22.15
C SER A 260 -1.41 11.13 21.18
N SER A 261 -2.41 11.97 20.85
CA SER A 261 -3.44 11.63 19.86
C SER A 261 -3.08 12.14 18.47
N ARG A 262 -3.19 11.28 17.45
CA ARG A 262 -2.96 11.62 16.04
C ARG A 262 -4.18 11.27 15.22
N ARG A 263 -4.72 12.25 14.51
CA ARG A 263 -5.81 12.04 13.55
C ARG A 263 -5.22 11.63 12.20
N ILE A 264 -5.69 10.51 11.66
CA ILE A 264 -5.31 10.02 10.33
C ILE A 264 -6.58 9.69 9.52
N LYS A 265 -6.53 9.83 8.20
CA LYS A 265 -7.60 9.36 7.30
C LYS A 265 -7.04 8.20 6.48
N LEU A 266 -7.63 7.02 6.61
CA LEU A 266 -7.24 5.81 5.87
C LEU A 266 -8.50 5.15 5.33
N ALA A 267 -8.47 4.77 4.05
CA ALA A 267 -9.59 4.12 3.36
C ALA A 267 -10.93 4.88 3.55
N GLY A 268 -10.91 6.20 3.39
CA GLY A 268 -12.09 7.06 3.57
C GLY A 268 -12.56 7.30 5.01
N VAL A 269 -11.96 6.64 6.02
CA VAL A 269 -12.35 6.78 7.44
C VAL A 269 -11.31 7.56 8.22
N ALA A 270 -11.77 8.54 9.01
CA ALA A 270 -10.92 9.27 9.94
C ALA A 270 -10.82 8.52 11.28
N TYR A 271 -9.60 8.18 11.69
CA TYR A 271 -9.28 7.57 12.97
C TYR A 271 -8.56 8.56 13.87
N ASN A 272 -8.99 8.66 15.13
CA ASN A 272 -8.23 9.31 16.19
C ASN A 272 -7.41 8.23 16.88
N LEU A 273 -6.15 8.06 16.46
CA LEU A 273 -5.27 7.07 17.06
C LEU A 273 -4.61 7.64 18.31
N GLN A 274 -4.67 6.89 19.40
CA GLN A 274 -3.82 7.11 20.56
C GLN A 274 -2.60 6.22 20.38
N ALA A 275 -1.41 6.80 20.32
CA ALA A 275 -0.15 6.07 20.22
C ALA A 275 0.76 6.48 21.38
N GLN A 276 1.16 5.52 22.20
CA GLN A 276 2.01 5.74 23.37
C GLN A 276 3.23 4.84 23.28
N SER A 277 4.41 5.41 23.51
CA SER A 277 5.65 4.66 23.70
C SER A 277 6.10 4.74 25.15
N LEU A 278 6.33 3.60 25.76
CA LEU A 278 6.81 3.45 27.13
C LEU A 278 8.27 2.95 27.09
N PRO A 279 9.25 3.86 27.20
CA PRO A 279 10.66 3.48 27.21
C PRO A 279 11.00 2.69 28.46
N ASN A 280 11.98 1.80 28.37
CA ASN A 280 12.39 0.90 29.44
C ASN A 280 11.29 -0.10 29.87
N PHE A 281 10.20 -0.27 29.13
CA PHE A 281 9.23 -1.36 29.34
C PHE A 281 9.47 -2.55 28.39
N GLY A 282 10.57 -2.53 27.63
CA GLY A 282 10.96 -3.65 26.81
C GLY A 282 11.47 -4.83 27.62
N GLN A 283 11.35 -6.02 27.04
CA GLN A 283 11.60 -7.29 27.73
C GLN A 283 13.09 -7.52 28.02
N ASP A 284 13.99 -7.14 27.12
CA ASP A 284 15.45 -7.29 27.32
C ASP A 284 15.93 -6.36 28.44
N ILE A 285 15.53 -5.09 28.43
CA ILE A 285 15.84 -4.16 29.52
C ILE A 285 15.21 -4.63 30.85
N ALA A 286 14.02 -5.22 30.82
CA ALA A 286 13.39 -5.79 32.01
C ALA A 286 14.18 -6.97 32.57
N TRP A 287 14.61 -7.88 31.71
CA TRP A 287 15.45 -9.02 32.07
C TRP A 287 16.79 -8.57 32.68
N GLU A 288 17.49 -7.65 32.01
CA GLU A 288 18.78 -7.12 32.47
C GLU A 288 18.65 -6.43 33.85
N SER A 289 17.62 -5.58 34.03
CA SER A 289 17.41 -4.91 35.32
C SER A 289 17.10 -5.87 36.47
N LEU A 290 16.32 -6.93 36.20
CA LEU A 290 16.01 -7.92 37.22
C LEU A 290 17.26 -8.71 37.60
N HIS A 291 18.08 -9.05 36.61
CA HIS A 291 19.35 -9.74 36.80
C HIS A 291 20.36 -8.91 37.60
N GLU A 292 20.49 -7.62 37.30
CA GLU A 292 21.32 -6.68 38.07
C GLU A 292 20.81 -6.53 39.52
N TRP A 293 19.50 -6.53 39.73
CA TRP A 293 18.92 -6.44 41.07
C TRP A 293 19.28 -7.64 41.94
N HIS A 294 19.19 -8.86 41.40
CA HIS A 294 19.63 -10.08 42.09
C HIS A 294 21.14 -10.08 42.36
N SER A 295 21.96 -9.73 41.36
CA SER A 295 23.42 -9.64 41.51
C SER A 295 23.84 -8.67 42.62
N SER A 296 23.14 -7.53 42.76
CA SER A 296 23.41 -6.55 43.81
C SER A 296 23.02 -7.03 45.21
N ARG A 297 21.98 -7.87 45.32
CA ARG A 297 21.53 -8.47 46.58
C ARG A 297 22.49 -9.56 47.05
N ASP A 298 23.01 -10.36 46.13
CA ASP A 298 23.99 -11.41 46.45
C ASP A 298 25.30 -10.83 47.00
N MET A 299 25.77 -9.70 46.46
CA MET A 299 26.93 -8.99 46.98
C MET A 299 26.70 -8.37 48.37
N ASN A 300 25.51 -7.82 48.64
CA ASN A 300 25.17 -7.26 49.95
C ASN A 300 24.84 -8.33 51.01
N SER A 301 24.42 -9.52 50.59
CA SER A 301 24.12 -10.67 51.45
C SER A 301 25.36 -11.44 51.92
N SER A 302 26.53 -11.15 51.33
CA SER A 302 27.81 -11.77 51.67
C SER A 302 28.31 -11.51 53.12
N LEU A 303 27.55 -10.78 53.95
CA LEU A 303 27.83 -10.55 55.38
C LEU A 303 26.90 -11.32 56.34
N VAL A 304 25.94 -12.10 55.86
CA VAL A 304 25.11 -12.94 56.75
C VAL A 304 24.93 -14.33 56.15
N TYR A 305 25.74 -15.28 56.61
CA TYR A 305 25.50 -16.71 56.49
C TYR A 305 24.20 -17.04 57.24
N ARG A 306 23.04 -16.89 56.58
CA ARG A 306 21.81 -17.55 56.97
C ARG A 306 21.37 -18.47 55.83
N ASP A 307 21.20 -19.72 56.22
CA ASP A 307 20.44 -20.79 55.58
C ASP A 307 19.35 -20.25 54.63
N GLY A 308 19.54 -20.44 53.32
CA GLY A 308 18.62 -20.01 52.27
C GLY A 308 19.23 -19.05 51.24
N PHE A 309 20.07 -19.55 50.34
CA PHE A 309 20.40 -18.83 49.10
C PHE A 309 19.08 -18.58 48.34
N VAL A 310 18.64 -17.33 48.22
CA VAL A 310 17.42 -16.99 47.47
C VAL A 310 17.77 -17.00 46.00
N GLY A 311 17.66 -18.16 45.35
CA GLY A 311 17.87 -18.27 43.91
C GLY A 311 16.89 -17.39 43.13
N ASN A 312 17.28 -17.02 41.91
CA ASN A 312 16.47 -16.21 41.01
C ASN A 312 15.20 -16.99 40.61
N PRO A 313 13.99 -16.51 40.96
CA PRO A 313 12.75 -17.22 40.69
C PRO A 313 12.35 -17.21 39.22
N CYS A 314 12.92 -16.29 38.43
CA CYS A 314 12.65 -16.14 36.99
C CYS A 314 13.55 -17.01 36.10
N ILE A 315 14.51 -17.72 36.68
CA ILE A 315 15.34 -18.71 36.00
C ILE A 315 14.80 -20.11 36.37
N PRO A 316 14.66 -21.04 35.39
CA PRO A 316 14.18 -22.39 35.66
C PRO A 316 14.93 -23.11 36.78
N LYS A 317 14.21 -23.98 37.49
CA LYS A 317 14.72 -24.70 38.66
C LYS A 317 15.90 -25.61 38.29
N GLY A 318 16.94 -25.59 39.11
CA GLY A 318 18.11 -26.47 38.92
C GLY A 318 19.06 -26.00 37.82
N TYR A 319 18.87 -24.78 37.30
CA TYR A 319 19.91 -24.14 36.51
C TYR A 319 21.13 -23.84 37.37
N GLU A 320 22.21 -24.58 37.13
CA GLU A 320 23.55 -24.30 37.62
C GLU A 320 24.45 -24.00 36.42
N MET A 321 25.18 -22.89 36.48
CA MET A 321 25.96 -22.44 35.34
C MET A 321 27.08 -23.42 34.99
N THR A 322 27.22 -23.75 33.71
CA THR A 322 28.44 -24.36 33.17
C THR A 322 29.42 -23.26 32.76
N TYR A 323 30.69 -23.40 33.13
CA TYR A 323 31.77 -22.38 33.07
C TYR A 323 32.13 -21.82 31.67
N ASN A 324 31.34 -22.06 30.63
CA ASN A 324 31.67 -21.75 29.23
C ASN A 324 30.70 -20.76 28.57
N ILE A 325 30.30 -19.68 29.24
CA ILE A 325 29.54 -18.59 28.62
C ILE A 325 30.34 -17.29 28.68
N SER A 326 30.47 -16.64 27.53
CA SER A 326 31.25 -15.41 27.28
C SER A 326 30.65 -14.13 27.88
N ASP A 327 29.56 -14.21 28.64
CA ASP A 327 28.94 -13.06 29.30
C ASP A 327 29.17 -13.10 30.82
N PRO A 328 30.19 -12.40 31.35
CA PRO A 328 30.52 -12.38 32.77
C PRO A 328 29.42 -11.76 33.64
N LYS A 329 28.34 -11.21 33.06
CA LYS A 329 27.24 -10.65 33.85
C LYS A 329 26.28 -11.70 34.40
N LEU A 330 26.20 -12.90 33.82
CA LEU A 330 25.33 -14.00 34.29
C LEU A 330 25.84 -14.71 35.57
N LEU A 331 27.01 -14.32 36.09
CA LEU A 331 27.91 -15.10 36.97
C LEU A 331 27.41 -15.53 38.37
N LEU A 332 26.22 -15.18 38.85
CA LEU A 332 25.86 -15.42 40.27
C LEU A 332 24.44 -15.94 40.60
N SER A 333 23.51 -16.05 39.66
CA SER A 333 22.14 -16.44 40.01
C SER A 333 21.88 -17.95 39.91
N HIS A 334 21.67 -18.60 41.05
CA HIS A 334 21.10 -19.96 41.10
C HIS A 334 19.65 -19.95 40.63
N GLY A 335 19.25 -20.87 39.75
CA GLY A 335 17.86 -20.96 39.28
C GLY A 335 16.94 -21.60 40.32
N ALA A 336 16.02 -20.80 40.89
CA ALA A 336 15.04 -21.28 41.86
C ALA A 336 13.74 -21.77 41.21
N GLY A 337 13.38 -21.24 40.04
CA GLY A 337 12.23 -21.67 39.26
C GLY A 337 10.90 -21.54 40.01
N ASN A 338 10.41 -20.32 40.18
CA ASN A 338 9.13 -20.06 40.84
C ASN A 338 8.39 -18.95 40.11
N PHE A 339 7.44 -19.33 39.25
CA PHE A 339 6.69 -18.39 38.42
C PHE A 339 5.97 -17.30 39.24
N THR A 340 5.36 -17.68 40.37
CA THR A 340 4.58 -16.75 41.19
C THR A 340 5.48 -15.68 41.81
N ALA A 341 6.64 -16.08 42.34
CA ALA A 341 7.64 -15.16 42.86
C ALA A 341 8.21 -14.29 41.73
N CYS A 342 8.51 -14.88 40.57
CA CYS A 342 8.99 -14.15 39.40
C CYS A 342 8.00 -13.06 38.95
N ARG A 343 6.71 -13.39 38.83
CA ARG A 343 5.65 -12.45 38.46
C ARG A 343 5.56 -11.28 39.44
N LEU A 344 5.69 -11.54 40.74
CA LEU A 344 5.68 -10.49 41.78
C LEU A 344 6.90 -9.56 41.67
N GLU A 345 8.08 -10.12 41.42
CA GLU A 345 9.30 -9.34 41.22
C GLU A 345 9.22 -8.46 39.97
N VAL A 346 8.71 -9.02 38.86
CA VAL A 346 8.44 -8.25 37.65
C VAL A 346 7.42 -7.15 37.91
N LEU A 347 6.34 -7.43 38.62
CA LEU A 347 5.34 -6.42 38.96
C LEU A 347 5.95 -5.27 39.77
N ALA A 348 6.85 -5.57 40.71
CA ALA A 348 7.60 -4.55 41.45
C ALA A 348 8.50 -3.71 40.54
N LEU A 349 9.18 -4.35 39.57
CA LEU A 349 9.99 -3.66 38.58
C LEU A 349 9.15 -2.72 37.70
N LEU A 350 8.01 -3.18 37.19
CA LEU A 350 7.09 -2.40 36.37
C LEU A 350 6.57 -1.17 37.13
N LYS A 351 6.17 -1.34 38.40
CA LYS A 351 5.75 -0.23 39.28
C LYS A 351 6.87 0.78 39.51
N SER A 352 8.09 0.34 39.80
CA SER A 352 9.23 1.24 40.00
C SER A 352 9.54 2.08 38.75
N ARG A 353 9.38 1.49 37.55
CA ARG A 353 9.55 2.19 36.28
C ARG A 353 8.46 3.23 36.03
N GLN A 354 7.22 2.91 36.41
CA GLN A 354 6.11 3.86 36.36
C GLN A 354 6.38 5.09 37.23
N GLU A 355 6.88 4.89 38.45
CA GLU A 355 7.18 5.97 39.40
C GLU A 355 8.36 6.85 38.98
N LYS A 356 9.37 6.26 38.33
CA LYS A 356 10.59 6.96 37.86
C LYS A 356 10.46 7.56 36.46
N CYS A 357 9.28 7.47 35.86
CA CYS A 357 9.06 7.94 34.50
C CYS A 357 9.27 9.47 34.41
N LEU A 358 10.23 9.87 33.57
CA LEU A 358 10.67 11.25 33.42
C LEU A 358 9.82 12.06 32.44
N SER A 359 8.95 11.42 31.66
CA SER A 359 8.16 12.07 30.61
C SER A 359 6.76 11.47 30.50
N PRO A 360 5.69 12.25 30.68
CA PRO A 360 4.32 11.76 30.55
C PRO A 360 3.99 11.33 29.10
N PRO A 361 3.02 10.41 28.90
CA PRO A 361 2.17 9.79 29.91
C PRO A 361 2.85 8.60 30.58
N CYS A 362 3.02 8.68 31.90
CA CYS A 362 3.69 7.66 32.71
C CYS A 362 2.75 6.58 33.23
N ASN A 363 1.43 6.80 33.18
CA ASN A 363 0.47 5.81 33.60
C ASN A 363 0.36 4.70 32.55
N ILE A 364 0.74 3.48 32.94
CA ILE A 364 0.46 2.25 32.19
C ILE A 364 -1.07 2.01 32.20
N VAL A 365 -1.69 2.29 33.35
CA VAL A 365 -3.13 2.26 33.54
C VAL A 365 -3.73 3.60 33.08
N SER A 366 -3.98 3.72 31.79
CA SER A 366 -4.92 4.74 31.31
C SER A 366 -6.34 4.26 31.65
N PRO A 367 -7.27 5.12 32.13
CA PRO A 367 -8.69 4.74 32.36
C PRO A 367 -9.42 4.22 31.09
N PHE A 368 -8.74 4.23 29.95
CA PHE A 368 -9.23 3.96 28.60
C PHE A 368 -9.24 2.48 28.21
N PHE A 369 -8.55 1.60 28.94
CA PHE A 369 -8.62 0.15 28.66
C PHE A 369 -10.05 -0.42 28.81
N MET A 370 -10.92 0.31 29.52
CA MET A 370 -12.33 -0.01 29.72
C MET A 370 -13.18 0.09 28.43
N GLU A 371 -12.69 0.78 27.39
CA GLU A 371 -13.44 1.03 26.14
C GLU A 371 -13.00 0.13 24.96
N LEU A 372 -11.98 -0.71 25.14
CA LEU A 372 -11.51 -1.74 24.18
C LEU A 372 -12.48 -2.93 24.04
N GLN A 373 -13.79 -2.70 24.18
CA GLN A 373 -14.84 -3.73 24.27
C GLN A 373 -15.04 -4.56 23.00
N SER A 374 -14.30 -4.36 21.91
CA SER A 374 -14.72 -4.96 20.64
C SER A 374 -13.72 -5.78 19.84
N LYS A 375 -12.38 -5.74 20.00
CA LYS A 375 -11.48 -6.58 19.18
C LYS A 375 -10.09 -6.86 19.75
N PRO A 376 -9.38 -7.87 19.19
CA PRO A 376 -8.17 -8.42 19.79
C PRO A 376 -6.99 -7.46 19.97
N LEU A 377 -6.03 -7.83 20.80
CA LEU A 377 -4.72 -7.19 20.93
C LEU A 377 -3.65 -8.08 20.28
N SER A 378 -2.69 -7.49 19.56
CA SER A 378 -1.52 -8.20 19.02
C SER A 378 -0.24 -7.82 19.75
N GLN A 379 0.65 -8.79 20.03
CA GLN A 379 1.93 -8.57 20.70
C GLN A 379 3.08 -9.39 20.11
N ASN A 380 4.17 -8.71 19.72
CA ASN A 380 5.22 -9.30 18.88
C ASN A 380 6.34 -10.05 19.65
N ASN A 381 6.72 -9.69 20.88
CA ASN A 381 7.76 -10.44 21.64
C ASN A 381 7.21 -11.58 22.50
N VAL A 382 5.97 -11.46 22.98
CA VAL A 382 5.27 -12.53 23.74
C VAL A 382 4.89 -13.70 22.84
N PHE A 383 4.90 -13.47 21.53
CA PHE A 383 4.71 -14.50 20.54
C PHE A 383 5.68 -15.67 20.74
N TYR A 384 6.98 -15.45 20.93
CA TYR A 384 7.95 -16.56 20.99
C TYR A 384 7.74 -17.45 22.21
N ALA A 385 7.44 -16.87 23.38
CA ALA A 385 7.11 -17.65 24.57
C ALA A 385 5.78 -18.40 24.38
N SER A 386 4.77 -17.74 23.81
CA SER A 386 3.46 -18.37 23.56
C SER A 386 3.53 -19.47 22.50
N GLU A 387 4.33 -19.27 21.44
CA GLU A 387 4.60 -20.27 20.39
C GLU A 387 5.35 -21.46 20.96
N PHE A 388 6.38 -21.21 21.77
CA PHE A 388 7.12 -22.25 22.47
C PHE A 388 6.19 -23.12 23.33
N PHE A 389 5.23 -22.53 24.03
CA PHE A 389 4.23 -23.27 24.80
C PHE A 389 3.09 -23.88 23.96
N GLY A 390 3.08 -23.70 22.63
CA GLY A 390 2.03 -24.20 21.75
C GLY A 390 0.68 -23.47 21.88
N LEU A 391 0.71 -22.21 22.34
CA LEU A 391 -0.47 -21.40 22.68
C LEU A 391 -0.84 -20.37 21.59
N VAL A 392 -0.35 -20.54 20.36
CA VAL A 392 -0.65 -19.67 19.20
C VAL A 392 -1.77 -20.32 18.38
N PRO A 393 -2.73 -19.57 17.78
CA PRO A 393 -2.77 -18.12 17.58
C PRO A 393 -3.55 -17.31 18.62
N ARG A 394 -4.24 -17.96 19.56
CA ARG A 394 -5.01 -17.29 20.62
C ARG A 394 -4.75 -18.01 21.95
N VAL A 395 -4.51 -17.22 23.00
CA VAL A 395 -4.29 -17.74 24.34
C VAL A 395 -4.87 -16.79 25.38
N SER A 396 -5.46 -17.36 26.41
CA SER A 396 -5.85 -16.63 27.61
C SER A 396 -4.65 -16.48 28.55
N LEU A 397 -4.59 -15.40 29.31
CA LEU A 397 -3.49 -15.22 30.27
C LEU A 397 -3.47 -16.31 31.35
N VAL A 398 -4.61 -16.99 31.60
CA VAL A 398 -4.67 -18.18 32.45
C VAL A 398 -3.85 -19.33 31.89
N GLU A 399 -4.00 -19.64 30.60
CA GLU A 399 -3.23 -20.71 29.95
C GLU A 399 -1.74 -20.39 29.92
N LEU A 400 -1.39 -19.14 29.63
CA LEU A 400 0.01 -18.69 29.67
C LEU A 400 0.60 -18.75 31.09
N GLU A 401 -0.17 -18.37 32.12
CA GLU A 401 0.25 -18.51 33.52
C GLU A 401 0.45 -19.98 33.91
N ALA A 402 -0.46 -20.88 33.50
CA ALA A 402 -0.33 -22.30 33.78
C ALA A 402 0.90 -22.91 33.10
N ALA A 403 1.13 -22.59 31.82
CA ALA A 403 2.31 -23.05 31.09
C ALA A 403 3.61 -22.48 31.69
N GLY A 404 3.62 -21.19 32.04
CA GLY A 404 4.75 -20.55 32.70
C GLY A 404 5.07 -21.16 34.06
N LYS A 405 4.06 -21.47 34.88
CA LYS A 405 4.23 -22.19 36.16
C LYS A 405 4.89 -23.54 35.95
N HIS A 406 4.34 -24.35 35.04
CA HIS A 406 4.89 -25.66 34.74
C HIS A 406 6.34 -25.57 34.27
N TYR A 407 6.64 -24.66 33.35
CA TYR A 407 7.97 -24.49 32.78
C TYR A 407 9.01 -23.97 33.79
N CYS A 408 8.66 -22.95 34.58
CA CYS A 408 9.58 -22.40 35.58
C CYS A 408 9.97 -23.42 36.65
N GLU A 409 9.02 -24.26 37.07
CA GLU A 409 9.18 -25.22 38.18
C GLU A 409 9.77 -26.57 37.74
N ASP A 410 9.93 -26.82 36.43
CA ASP A 410 10.57 -28.03 35.92
C ASP A 410 12.10 -27.97 36.01
N ASP A 411 12.74 -29.13 36.03
CA ASP A 411 14.19 -29.24 36.20
C ASP A 411 14.92 -28.89 34.89
N TRP A 412 15.91 -28.01 34.96
CA TRP A 412 16.66 -27.47 33.82
C TRP A 412 17.20 -28.53 32.86
N ASP A 413 17.72 -29.65 33.37
CA ASP A 413 18.27 -30.71 32.52
C ASP A 413 17.19 -31.39 31.67
N LYS A 414 15.96 -31.54 32.21
CA LYS A 414 14.83 -32.05 31.42
C LYS A 414 14.43 -31.07 30.34
N LEU A 415 14.42 -29.77 30.64
CA LEU A 415 14.09 -28.73 29.65
C LEU A 415 15.10 -28.74 28.49
N LYS A 416 16.40 -28.86 28.79
CA LYS A 416 17.44 -29.00 27.74
C LYS A 416 17.27 -30.26 26.90
N ASP A 417 16.99 -31.41 27.54
CA ASP A 417 16.79 -32.68 26.84
C ASP A 417 15.55 -32.63 25.91
N GLN A 418 14.48 -31.97 26.35
CA GLN A 418 13.25 -31.82 25.56
C GLN A 418 13.40 -30.79 24.42
N HIS A 419 14.28 -29.80 24.55
CA HIS A 419 14.39 -28.66 23.65
C HIS A 419 15.80 -28.44 23.09
N HIS A 420 16.47 -29.52 22.68
CA HIS A 420 17.85 -29.53 22.17
C HIS A 420 18.13 -28.63 20.94
N SER A 421 17.10 -28.13 20.26
CA SER A 421 17.22 -27.26 19.08
C SER A 421 17.19 -25.76 19.40
N ILE A 422 16.94 -25.40 20.66
CA ILE A 422 16.82 -24.01 21.12
C ILE A 422 18.13 -23.63 21.84
N ASP A 423 18.58 -22.40 21.65
CA ASP A 423 19.74 -21.87 22.36
C ASP A 423 19.46 -21.79 23.87
N ASP A 424 20.43 -22.20 24.69
CA ASP A 424 20.29 -22.23 26.15
C ASP A 424 19.90 -20.84 26.71
N LEU A 425 20.39 -19.74 26.15
CA LEU A 425 20.05 -18.39 26.63
C LEU A 425 18.59 -18.03 26.35
N ASP A 426 18.04 -18.49 25.22
CA ASP A 426 16.63 -18.29 24.88
C ASP A 426 15.75 -19.18 25.76
N LEU A 427 16.16 -20.44 25.97
CA LEU A 427 15.46 -21.40 26.82
C LEU A 427 15.37 -20.90 28.27
N LEU A 428 16.43 -20.26 28.80
CA LEU A 428 16.44 -19.63 30.12
C LEU A 428 15.41 -18.51 30.27
N ARG A 429 15.12 -17.78 29.19
CA ARG A 429 14.28 -16.57 29.21
C ARG A 429 12.79 -16.87 29.17
N TYR A 430 12.34 -18.09 28.86
CA TYR A 430 10.90 -18.36 28.73
C TYR A 430 10.13 -18.32 30.07
N CYS A 431 10.78 -18.69 31.19
CA CYS A 431 10.19 -18.53 32.52
C CYS A 431 9.91 -17.06 32.83
N PHE A 432 10.93 -16.20 32.70
CA PHE A 432 10.75 -14.76 32.82
C PHE A 432 9.76 -14.18 31.82
N SER A 433 9.85 -14.59 30.55
CA SER A 433 9.03 -14.03 29.48
C SER A 433 7.54 -14.25 29.72
N SER A 434 7.16 -15.45 30.18
CA SER A 434 5.77 -15.77 30.53
C SER A 434 5.29 -14.96 31.74
N ALA A 435 6.07 -14.92 32.82
CA ALA A 435 5.74 -14.13 34.02
C ALA A 435 5.64 -12.63 33.71
N TYR A 436 6.55 -12.12 32.87
CA TYR A 436 6.59 -10.73 32.45
C TYR A 436 5.35 -10.34 31.65
N THR A 437 4.94 -11.21 30.73
CA THR A 437 3.73 -11.01 29.94
C THR A 437 2.50 -10.89 30.82
N VAL A 438 2.32 -11.83 31.75
CA VAL A 438 1.13 -11.85 32.62
C VAL A 438 1.14 -10.62 33.54
N ALA A 439 2.28 -10.27 34.13
CA ALA A 439 2.42 -9.07 34.96
C ALA A 439 2.16 -7.77 34.18
N LEU A 440 2.63 -7.69 32.93
CA LEU A 440 2.41 -6.52 32.09
C LEU A 440 0.95 -6.40 31.66
N LEU A 441 0.39 -7.45 31.07
CA LEU A 441 -0.95 -7.41 30.48
C LEU A 441 -2.05 -7.42 31.53
N HIS A 442 -2.01 -8.35 32.50
CA HIS A 442 -3.05 -8.44 33.52
C HIS A 442 -2.84 -7.41 34.63
N ASP A 443 -1.68 -7.47 35.29
CA ASP A 443 -1.47 -6.72 36.54
C ASP A 443 -1.23 -5.22 36.30
N SER A 444 -0.66 -4.86 35.13
CA SER A 444 -0.31 -3.47 34.82
C SER A 444 -1.24 -2.80 33.81
N LEU A 445 -1.77 -3.55 32.82
CA LEU A 445 -2.68 -3.02 31.79
C LEU A 445 -4.16 -3.37 32.03
N GLY A 446 -4.46 -4.26 32.98
CA GLY A 446 -5.83 -4.60 33.36
C GLY A 446 -6.56 -5.53 32.39
N VAL A 447 -5.83 -6.24 31.51
CA VAL A 447 -6.41 -7.25 30.62
C VAL A 447 -6.94 -8.41 31.45
N SER A 448 -8.20 -8.82 31.24
CA SER A 448 -8.77 -9.95 32.01
C SER A 448 -8.01 -11.25 31.77
N MET A 449 -7.83 -12.06 32.82
CA MET A 449 -7.12 -13.34 32.72
C MET A 449 -7.76 -14.30 31.71
N ASN A 450 -9.08 -14.27 31.60
CA ASN A 450 -9.87 -15.12 30.70
C ASN A 450 -10.09 -14.48 29.32
N ASP A 451 -9.46 -13.33 29.03
CA ASP A 451 -9.66 -12.64 27.77
C ASP A 451 -8.99 -13.40 26.62
N THR A 452 -9.80 -14.08 25.80
CA THR A 452 -9.34 -14.80 24.61
C THR A 452 -9.20 -13.89 23.40
N ARG A 453 -9.40 -12.58 23.57
CA ARG A 453 -9.16 -11.58 22.51
C ARG A 453 -7.68 -11.24 22.41
N ILE A 454 -6.77 -11.88 23.12
CA ILE A 454 -5.34 -11.68 22.86
C ILE A 454 -4.92 -12.63 21.74
N GLY A 455 -4.48 -12.05 20.62
CA GLY A 455 -3.95 -12.80 19.49
C GLY A 455 -2.44 -12.62 19.43
N PHE A 456 -1.70 -13.72 19.27
CA PHE A 456 -0.26 -13.66 19.05
C PHE A 456 0.00 -13.88 17.57
N ALA A 457 0.47 -12.85 16.90
CA ALA A 457 0.83 -12.91 15.49
C ALA A 457 2.35 -12.82 15.36
N ASN A 458 2.93 -13.69 14.52
CA ASN A 458 4.30 -13.57 14.05
C ASN A 458 4.33 -13.41 12.55
N ASN A 459 5.48 -12.95 12.09
CA ASN A 459 5.92 -12.99 10.71
C ASN A 459 5.92 -14.44 10.22
N THR A 460 4.90 -14.83 9.46
CA THR A 460 5.07 -15.95 8.53
C THR A 460 6.02 -15.50 7.42
N GLU A 461 6.86 -16.40 6.88
CA GLU A 461 7.84 -16.05 5.84
C GLU A 461 7.20 -15.36 4.61
N SER A 462 5.91 -15.58 4.37
CA SER A 462 5.16 -14.96 3.26
C SER A 462 4.58 -13.58 3.56
N ILE A 463 4.20 -13.28 4.81
CA ILE A 463 3.53 -12.03 5.20
C ILE A 463 4.10 -11.56 6.55
N PRO A 464 4.98 -10.54 6.56
CA PRO A 464 5.50 -9.98 7.81
C PRO A 464 4.39 -9.17 8.48
N PHE A 465 4.09 -9.52 9.72
CA PHE A 465 3.19 -8.78 10.60
C PHE A 465 4.00 -7.73 11.37
N ASP A 466 4.68 -6.84 10.63
CA ASP A 466 5.56 -5.82 11.20
C ASP A 466 5.21 -4.41 10.73
N TRP A 467 5.72 -3.43 11.47
CA TRP A 467 5.45 -2.02 11.22
C TRP A 467 5.92 -1.54 9.84
N THR A 468 6.85 -2.23 9.18
CA THR A 468 7.32 -1.82 7.84
C THR A 468 6.26 -2.10 6.77
N LEU A 469 5.45 -3.16 6.93
CA LEU A 469 4.26 -3.39 6.11
C LEU A 469 3.24 -2.27 6.33
N GLY A 470 3.02 -1.90 7.59
CA GLY A 470 2.12 -0.81 7.95
C GLY A 470 2.56 0.54 7.39
N ALA A 471 3.85 0.84 7.41
CA ALA A 471 4.42 2.06 6.83
C ALA A 471 4.19 2.14 5.32
N LEU A 472 4.41 1.02 4.62
CA LEU A 472 4.12 0.88 3.20
C LEU A 472 2.64 1.18 2.89
N ILE A 473 1.73 0.53 3.62
CA ILE A 473 0.29 0.70 3.45
C ILE A 473 -0.12 2.14 3.76
N PHE A 474 0.33 2.66 4.90
CA PHE A 474 0.03 4.01 5.35
C PHE A 474 0.39 5.06 4.29
N GLN A 475 1.58 4.96 3.71
CA GLN A 475 2.03 5.91 2.68
C GLN A 475 1.27 5.77 1.37
N SER A 476 0.90 4.55 1.00
CA SER A 476 0.17 4.30 -0.23
C SER A 476 -1.31 4.69 -0.17
N MET A 477 -1.89 4.72 1.03
CA MET A 477 -3.29 5.05 1.29
C MET A 477 -3.47 6.45 1.88
N LEU A 478 -2.40 7.24 2.00
CA LEU A 478 -2.47 8.56 2.59
C LEU A 478 -3.23 9.48 1.63
N GLU A 479 -4.52 9.69 1.91
CA GLU A 479 -5.30 10.73 1.25
C GLU A 479 -4.84 12.10 1.80
N PRO A 480 -4.44 13.06 0.96
CA PRO A 480 -4.21 14.42 1.41
C PRO A 480 -5.49 14.93 2.07
N LEU A 481 -5.38 15.38 3.33
CA LEU A 481 -6.51 15.81 4.16
C LEU A 481 -7.29 17.01 3.57
N GLU A 482 -6.80 17.62 2.47
CA GLU A 482 -7.32 18.85 1.85
C GLU A 482 -7.81 18.68 0.38
N SER A 483 -7.84 17.47 -0.19
CA SER A 483 -8.07 17.31 -1.64
C SER A 483 -9.48 16.86 -2.06
N GLU A 484 -10.53 17.19 -1.31
CA GLU A 484 -11.89 16.71 -1.60
C GLU A 484 -12.72 17.58 -2.57
N ILE A 485 -12.10 18.43 -3.43
CA ILE A 485 -12.88 19.26 -4.38
C ILE A 485 -12.61 19.02 -5.88
N ASN A 486 -11.48 18.47 -6.34
CA ASN A 486 -11.13 18.58 -7.78
C ASN A 486 -11.07 17.29 -8.61
N ASN A 487 -11.39 16.11 -8.05
CA ASN A 487 -11.06 14.83 -8.73
C ASN A 487 -12.03 14.37 -9.83
N LEU A 488 -13.05 15.16 -10.21
CA LEU A 488 -13.83 14.92 -11.43
C LEU A 488 -13.43 15.85 -12.58
N ASP A 489 -12.90 17.04 -12.28
CA ASP A 489 -12.55 18.05 -13.28
C ASP A 489 -11.16 17.82 -13.91
N GLU A 490 -10.30 17.01 -13.28
CA GLU A 490 -8.91 16.85 -13.74
C GLU A 490 -8.73 15.75 -14.82
N ILE A 491 -9.69 14.84 -14.98
CA ILE A 491 -9.61 13.74 -15.97
C ILE A 491 -9.98 14.23 -17.37
N VAL A 492 -10.92 15.17 -17.45
CA VAL A 492 -11.37 15.82 -18.68
C VAL A 492 -11.57 17.27 -18.29
N GLY A 493 -10.49 18.08 -18.33
CA GLY A 493 -10.57 19.51 -18.00
C GLY A 493 -11.83 20.13 -18.61
N ASP A 494 -12.52 21.00 -17.87
CA ASP A 494 -13.82 21.55 -18.29
C ASP A 494 -13.75 22.21 -19.69
N GLU A 495 -12.58 22.75 -20.03
CA GLU A 495 -12.22 23.23 -21.37
C GLU A 495 -12.31 22.14 -22.46
N SER A 496 -11.91 20.92 -22.15
CA SER A 496 -11.83 19.81 -23.10
C SER A 496 -13.21 19.21 -23.44
N VAL A 497 -14.17 19.20 -22.49
CA VAL A 497 -15.58 18.84 -22.75
C VAL A 497 -16.27 19.95 -23.55
N THR A 498 -16.03 21.20 -23.19
CA THR A 498 -16.59 22.36 -23.89
C THR A 498 -16.06 22.46 -25.33
N TYR A 499 -14.76 22.27 -25.57
CA TYR A 499 -14.20 22.19 -26.92
C TYR A 499 -14.79 21.02 -27.72
N PHE A 500 -14.88 19.82 -27.13
CA PHE A 500 -15.48 18.66 -27.81
C PHE A 500 -16.94 18.93 -28.22
N SER A 501 -17.72 19.51 -27.31
CA SER A 501 -19.13 19.87 -27.56
C SER A 501 -19.25 20.94 -28.63
N LEU A 502 -18.40 21.98 -28.62
CA LEU A 502 -18.36 23.03 -29.63
C LEU A 502 -18.02 22.48 -31.03
N PHE A 503 -16.99 21.63 -31.14
CA PHE A 503 -16.61 20.99 -32.41
C PHE A 503 -17.71 20.06 -32.94
N ALA A 504 -18.34 19.28 -32.07
CA ALA A 504 -19.44 18.39 -32.45
C ALA A 504 -20.65 19.19 -32.98
N VAL A 505 -21.05 20.26 -32.28
CA VAL A 505 -22.16 21.13 -32.69
C VAL A 505 -21.85 21.83 -34.02
N LEU A 506 -20.63 22.36 -34.20
CA LEU A 506 -20.20 22.98 -35.46
C LEU A 506 -20.22 22.00 -36.63
N LEU A 507 -19.75 20.76 -36.41
CA LEU A 507 -19.76 19.72 -37.44
C LEU A 507 -21.20 19.33 -37.83
N ILE A 508 -22.10 19.16 -36.85
CA ILE A 508 -23.52 18.86 -37.09
C ILE A 508 -24.18 20.02 -37.84
N ALA A 509 -23.93 21.27 -37.46
CA ALA A 509 -24.48 22.45 -38.13
C ALA A 509 -24.02 22.54 -39.59
N LEU A 510 -22.75 22.25 -39.88
CA LEU A 510 -22.23 22.22 -41.26
C LEU A 510 -22.82 21.10 -42.09
N LEU A 511 -22.99 19.90 -41.52
CA LEU A 511 -23.65 18.77 -42.20
C LEU A 511 -25.13 19.07 -42.47
N ALA A 512 -25.84 19.68 -41.51
CA ALA A 512 -27.22 20.12 -41.68
C ALA A 512 -27.33 21.19 -42.77
N ALA A 513 -26.44 22.20 -42.77
CA ALA A 513 -26.39 23.22 -43.82
C ALA A 513 -26.10 22.62 -45.20
N PHE A 514 -25.18 21.66 -45.28
CA PHE A 514 -24.89 20.92 -46.52
C PHE A 514 -26.12 20.16 -47.01
N PHE A 515 -26.83 19.47 -46.11
CA PHE A 515 -28.03 18.71 -46.43
C PHE A 515 -29.18 19.62 -46.91
N VAL A 516 -29.41 20.75 -46.24
CA VAL A 516 -30.38 21.77 -46.66
C VAL A 516 -30.04 22.36 -48.02
N LEU A 517 -28.75 22.61 -48.30
CA LEU A 517 -28.30 23.07 -49.62
C LEU A 517 -28.50 22.02 -50.72
N GLN A 518 -28.34 20.73 -50.41
CA GLN A 518 -28.65 19.64 -51.33
C GLN A 518 -30.16 19.52 -51.59
N LEU A 519 -31.00 19.75 -50.56
CA LEU A 519 -32.46 19.76 -50.68
C LEU A 519 -33.02 20.97 -51.44
N ARG A 520 -32.28 22.08 -51.48
CA ARG A 520 -32.62 23.30 -52.25
C ARG A 520 -32.26 23.23 -53.74
N LYS A 521 -31.71 22.12 -54.24
CA LYS A 521 -31.50 21.96 -55.68
C LYS A 521 -32.85 22.02 -56.40
N PRO A 522 -33.08 23.00 -57.30
CA PRO A 522 -34.33 23.07 -58.05
C PRO A 522 -34.43 21.82 -58.93
N GLN A 523 -35.57 21.12 -58.87
CA GLN A 523 -35.84 20.07 -59.84
C GLN A 523 -36.15 20.75 -61.18
N LEU A 524 -35.28 20.52 -62.16
CA LEU A 524 -35.48 20.99 -63.52
C LEU A 524 -36.37 19.97 -64.22
N LYS A 525 -37.53 20.41 -64.69
CA LYS A 525 -38.39 19.60 -65.56
C LYS A 525 -38.19 20.08 -66.98
N THR A 526 -37.77 19.18 -67.86
CA THR A 526 -37.63 19.47 -69.29
C THR A 526 -38.95 19.10 -69.95
N ILE A 527 -39.66 20.09 -70.50
CA ILE A 527 -40.95 19.89 -71.19
C ILE A 527 -40.71 20.17 -72.68
N TYR A 528 -41.16 19.26 -73.57
CA TYR A 528 -41.09 19.47 -75.01
C TYR A 528 -42.36 20.19 -75.49
N ASP A 529 -42.20 21.40 -76.01
CA ASP A 529 -43.29 22.20 -76.56
C ASP A 529 -43.53 21.78 -78.02
N LEU A 530 -44.64 21.06 -78.24
CA LEU A 530 -45.02 20.49 -79.54
C LEU A 530 -45.45 21.57 -80.56
N GLU A 531 -45.92 22.73 -80.11
CA GLU A 531 -46.30 23.84 -81.02
C GLU A 531 -45.08 24.63 -81.49
N LYS A 532 -44.04 24.73 -80.66
CA LYS A 532 -42.83 25.52 -80.95
C LYS A 532 -41.61 24.68 -81.31
N GLY A 533 -41.75 23.35 -81.34
CA GLY A 533 -40.70 22.40 -81.76
C GLY A 533 -39.43 22.46 -80.91
N ARG A 534 -39.50 22.86 -79.64
CA ARG A 534 -38.32 23.10 -78.78
C ARG A 534 -38.50 22.60 -77.35
N TYR A 535 -37.40 22.20 -76.72
CA TYR A 535 -37.36 21.87 -75.30
C TYR A 535 -37.34 23.14 -74.45
N ILE A 536 -38.22 23.23 -73.46
CA ILE A 536 -38.25 24.29 -72.46
C ILE A 536 -37.85 23.68 -71.12
N ILE A 537 -36.80 24.23 -70.51
CA ILE A 537 -36.34 23.84 -69.18
C ILE A 537 -37.00 24.80 -68.18
N THR A 538 -37.94 24.31 -67.36
CA THR A 538 -38.59 25.12 -66.33
C THR A 538 -38.15 24.66 -64.94
N ARG A 539 -37.95 25.63 -64.03
CA ARG A 539 -37.75 25.33 -62.61
C ARG A 539 -39.10 25.03 -61.98
N VAL A 540 -39.24 23.85 -61.41
CA VAL A 540 -40.43 23.52 -60.61
C VAL A 540 -40.12 23.89 -59.16
N PRO A 541 -40.84 24.83 -58.53
CA PRO A 541 -40.75 25.03 -57.09
C PRO A 541 -41.29 23.77 -56.42
N ARG A 542 -40.59 23.30 -55.38
CA ARG A 542 -40.99 22.11 -54.65
C ARG A 542 -42.18 22.39 -53.74
#